data_AF-A0A1K1SWN1-F1
#
_entry.id   AF-A0A1K1SWN1-F1
#
_cell.length_a   1.000
_cell.length_b   1.000
_cell.length_c   1.000
_cell.angle_alpha   90.00
_cell.angle_beta   90.00
_cell.angle_gamma   90.00
#
_symmetry.space_group_name_H-M   'P 1'
#
loop_
_entity.id
_entity.type
_entity.pdbx_description
1 polymer ?
#
loop_
_entity_poly.entity_id
_entity_poly.type
_entity_poly.pdbx_seq_one_letter_code
_entity_poly.pdbx_strand_id
1 'polypeptide(L)'
;MKRQISFAEAESAGKKRVTKRQRFLAEMEKVVPWPRLLSAIEPYYPKGKRGRPPIGLERMLRIYFLQQWYGLSDEGLEDALYDSIAM
;
A
#
# COMPACT_ATOMS: atom_id res chain seq x y z
N MET A 1 -21.81 -25.30 9.99
CA MET A 1 -22.40 -24.29 9.11
C MET A 1 -21.49 -24.10 7.90
N LYS A 2 -21.99 -24.32 6.67
CA LYS A 2 -21.21 -24.04 5.45
C LYS A 2 -21.08 -22.52 5.32
N ARG A 3 -19.86 -22.00 5.30
CA ARG A 3 -19.58 -20.58 5.07
C ARG A 3 -20.02 -20.24 3.65
N GLN A 4 -21.14 -19.54 3.51
CA GLN A 4 -21.63 -19.07 2.22
C GLN A 4 -20.73 -17.92 1.78
N ILE A 5 -20.08 -18.12 0.64
CA ILE A 5 -19.15 -17.16 0.05
C ILE A 5 -20.01 -16.13 -0.68
N SER A 6 -19.81 -14.84 -0.41
CA SER A 6 -20.53 -13.78 -1.11
C SER A 6 -20.15 -13.75 -2.59
N PHE A 7 -21.00 -13.17 -3.44
CA PHE A 7 -20.69 -13.01 -4.87
C PHE A 7 -19.38 -12.25 -5.10
N ALA A 8 -19.10 -11.22 -4.30
CA ALA A 8 -17.83 -10.48 -4.35
C ALA A 8 -16.61 -11.35 -3.96
N GLU A 9 -16.74 -12.20 -2.94
CA GLU A 9 -15.70 -13.17 -2.56
C GLU A 9 -15.54 -14.28 -3.62
N ALA A 10 -16.62 -14.71 -4.29
CA ALA A 10 -16.58 -15.72 -5.35
C ALA A 10 -15.95 -15.17 -6.65
N GLU A 11 -16.22 -13.91 -7.00
CA GLU A 11 -15.61 -13.21 -8.13
C GLU A 11 -14.11 -13.00 -7.92
N SER A 12 -13.70 -12.72 -6.68
CA SER A 12 -12.29 -12.60 -6.32
C SER A 12 -11.56 -13.93 -6.09
N ALA A 13 -12.28 -15.05 -5.93
CA ALA A 13 -11.73 -16.40 -5.73
C ALA A 13 -11.33 -17.14 -7.02
N GLY A 14 -11.82 -16.72 -8.20
CA GLY A 14 -11.30 -17.21 -9.47
C GLY A 14 -9.85 -16.76 -9.67
N LYS A 15 -8.96 -17.61 -10.24
CA LYS A 15 -7.53 -17.33 -10.48
C LYS A 15 -7.33 -15.92 -11.07
N LYS A 16 -7.16 -14.90 -10.20
CA LYS A 16 -6.94 -13.51 -10.61
C LYS A 16 -5.65 -13.50 -11.41
N ARG A 17 -5.76 -13.20 -12.71
CA ARG A 17 -4.62 -12.97 -13.59
C ARG A 17 -3.73 -11.93 -12.92
N VAL A 18 -2.50 -12.31 -12.55
CA VAL A 18 -1.56 -11.40 -11.89
C VAL A 18 -1.38 -10.18 -12.78
N THR A 19 -1.80 -9.01 -12.28
CA THR A 19 -1.74 -7.78 -13.05
C THR A 19 -0.29 -7.31 -13.17
N LYS A 20 0.02 -6.51 -14.19
CA LYS A 20 1.35 -5.90 -14.32
C LYS A 20 1.73 -5.10 -13.07
N ARG A 21 0.74 -4.40 -12.48
CA ARG A 21 0.87 -3.66 -11.22
C ARG A 21 1.26 -4.58 -10.06
N GLN A 22 0.55 -5.69 -9.86
CA GLN A 22 0.87 -6.66 -8.80
C GLN A 22 2.27 -7.26 -8.96
N ARG A 23 2.66 -7.62 -10.19
CA ARG A 23 4.02 -8.13 -10.44
C ARG A 23 5.07 -7.07 -10.13
N PHE A 24 4.88 -5.82 -10.57
CA PHE A 24 5.80 -4.73 -10.28
C PHE A 24 5.97 -4.50 -8.77
N LEU A 25 4.86 -4.41 -8.03
CA LEU A 25 4.89 -4.21 -6.58
C LEU A 25 5.59 -5.37 -5.86
N ALA A 26 5.36 -6.61 -6.29
CA ALA A 26 6.03 -7.79 -5.73
C ALA A 26 7.55 -7.78 -5.96
N GLU A 27 8.01 -7.25 -7.11
CA GLU A 27 9.43 -7.10 -7.38
C GLU A 27 10.02 -5.94 -6.58
N MET A 28 9.33 -4.81 -6.49
CA MET A 28 9.79 -3.68 -5.67
C MET A 28 9.87 -4.03 -4.19
N GLU A 29 8.98 -4.86 -3.67
CA GLU A 29 9.05 -5.34 -2.28
C GLU A 29 10.37 -6.07 -1.98
N LYS A 30 10.95 -6.76 -2.98
CA LYS A 30 12.23 -7.46 -2.85
C LYS A 30 13.43 -6.56 -3.07
N VAL A 31 13.33 -5.63 -4.02
CA VAL A 31 14.45 -4.79 -4.47
C VAL A 31 14.70 -3.63 -3.50
N VAL A 32 13.64 -3.06 -2.92
CA VAL A 32 13.77 -1.93 -2.00
C VAL A 32 14.26 -2.41 -0.63
N PRO A 33 15.34 -1.84 -0.08
CA PRO A 33 15.87 -2.23 1.23
C PRO A 33 15.06 -1.57 2.36
N TRP A 34 13.80 -1.98 2.54
CA TRP A 34 12.87 -1.35 3.51
C TRP A 34 13.44 -1.18 4.92
N PRO A 35 14.05 -2.21 5.56
CA PRO A 35 14.53 -2.07 6.94
C PRO A 35 15.58 -0.96 7.07
N ARG A 36 16.48 -0.85 6.09
CA ARG A 36 17.53 0.17 6.08
C ARG A 36 16.94 1.57 5.92
N LEU A 37 15.94 1.74 5.06
CA LEU A 37 15.27 3.02 4.87
C LEU A 37 14.48 3.43 6.12
N LEU A 38 13.74 2.49 6.71
CA LEU A 38 12.98 2.75 7.93
C LEU A 38 13.90 3.19 9.07
N SER A 39 14.99 2.47 9.33
CA SER A 39 15.95 2.83 10.38
C SER A 39 16.63 4.18 10.13
N ALA A 40 16.87 4.56 8.87
CA ALA A 40 17.45 5.85 8.54
C ALA A 40 16.47 7.02 8.77
N ILE A 41 15.17 6.80 8.57
CA ILE A 41 14.13 7.84 8.66
C ILE A 41 13.54 7.92 10.08
N GLU A 42 13.50 6.82 10.82
CA GLU A 42 12.90 6.71 12.15
C GLU A 42 13.29 7.84 13.12
N PRO A 43 14.56 8.29 13.22
CA PRO A 43 14.94 9.37 14.13
C PRO A 43 14.25 10.71 13.82
N TYR A 44 13.86 10.92 12.57
CA TYR A 44 13.26 12.15 12.07
C TYR A 44 11.73 12.07 11.98
N TYR A 45 11.16 10.88 12.08
CA TYR A 45 9.72 10.70 11.92
C TYR A 45 8.96 11.17 13.17
N PRO A 46 7.93 12.03 13.02
CA PRO A 46 7.19 12.56 14.16
C PRO A 46 6.46 11.42 14.87
N LYS A 47 6.73 11.27 16.18
CA LYS A 47 6.09 10.24 17.02
C LYS A 47 4.72 10.66 17.57
N GLY A 48 4.24 11.86 17.22
CA GLY A 48 2.92 12.39 17.57
C GLY A 48 2.70 12.55 19.08
N LYS A 49 2.80 13.77 19.62
CA LYS A 49 2.47 14.03 21.04
C LYS A 49 1.11 14.70 21.26
N ARG A 50 0.55 15.38 20.25
CA ARG A 50 -0.75 16.09 20.27
C ARG A 50 -1.33 16.17 18.86
N GLY A 51 -2.65 16.05 18.71
CA GLY A 51 -3.36 16.14 17.42
C GLY A 51 -3.68 14.78 16.80
N ARG A 52 -4.01 14.76 15.50
CA ARG A 52 -4.25 13.51 14.76
C ARG A 52 -2.98 12.65 14.80
N PRO A 53 -3.06 11.38 15.23
CA PRO A 53 -1.88 10.53 15.28
C PRO A 53 -1.28 10.42 13.86
N PRO A 54 0.05 10.55 13.74
CA PRO A 54 0.72 10.37 12.46
C PRO A 54 0.48 8.94 11.95
N ILE A 55 0.42 8.79 10.63
CA ILE A 55 0.38 7.48 9.98
C ILE A 55 1.66 6.72 10.36
N GLY A 56 1.64 5.39 10.46
CA GLY A 56 2.87 4.63 10.74
C GLY A 56 3.96 4.91 9.70
N LEU A 57 5.20 5.08 10.13
CA LEU A 57 6.35 5.40 9.27
C LEU A 57 6.43 4.50 8.03
N GLU A 58 6.33 3.18 8.22
CA GLU A 58 6.40 2.23 7.11
C GLU A 58 5.28 2.43 6.09
N ARG A 59 4.05 2.64 6.55
CA ARG A 59 2.91 2.89 5.68
C ARG A 59 3.09 4.19 4.90
N MET A 60 3.55 5.25 5.57
CA MET A 60 3.80 6.54 4.92
C MET A 60 4.93 6.47 3.90
N LEU A 61 6.00 5.73 4.22
CA LEU A 61 7.11 5.52 3.30
C LEU A 61 6.65 4.77 2.03
N ARG A 62 5.87 3.71 2.19
CA ARG A 62 5.32 2.96 1.04
C ARG A 62 4.41 3.84 0.17
N ILE A 63 3.61 4.70 0.79
CA ILE A 63 2.79 5.71 0.10
C ILE A 63 3.65 6.63 -0.78
N TYR A 64 4.73 7.19 -0.25
CA TYR A 64 5.63 8.05 -1.03
C TYR A 64 6.28 7.29 -2.20
N PHE A 65 6.70 6.04 -2.00
CA PHE A 65 7.26 5.23 -3.08
C PHE A 65 6.23 4.97 -4.19
N LEU A 66 4.98 4.68 -3.84
CA LEU A 66 3.89 4.52 -4.81
C LEU A 66 3.66 5.80 -5.62
N GLN A 67 3.67 6.97 -4.96
CA GLN A 67 3.56 8.26 -5.66
C GLN A 67 4.68 8.44 -6.67
N GLN A 68 5.93 8.18 -6.27
CA GLN A 68 7.08 8.35 -7.15
C GLN A 68 7.10 7.35 -8.32
N TRP A 69 6.73 6.08 -8.09
CA TRP A 69 6.72 5.06 -9.15
C TRP A 69 5.63 5.29 -10.19
N TYR A 70 4.47 5.79 -9.76
CA TYR A 70 3.33 6.00 -10.64
C TYR A 70 3.15 7.46 -11.08
N GLY A 71 4.02 8.37 -10.63
CA GLY A 71 3.93 9.80 -10.92
C GLY A 71 2.64 10.45 -10.41
N LEU A 72 2.13 9.96 -9.27
CA LEU A 72 0.85 10.41 -8.70
C LEU A 72 1.03 11.64 -7.82
N SER A 73 0.08 12.56 -7.90
CA SER A 73 -0.11 13.61 -6.89
C SER A 73 -0.62 13.01 -5.57
N ASP A 74 -0.70 13.83 -4.52
CA ASP A 74 -1.32 13.41 -3.25
C ASP A 74 -2.78 12.97 -3.45
N GLU A 75 -3.56 13.76 -4.19
CA GLU A 75 -4.95 13.44 -4.56
C GLU A 75 -5.03 12.18 -5.43
N GLY A 76 -4.19 12.08 -6.46
CA GLY A 76 -4.19 10.93 -7.36
C GLY A 76 -3.76 9.63 -6.68
N LEU A 77 -2.95 9.69 -5.62
CA LEU A 77 -2.65 8.53 -4.80
C LEU A 77 -3.86 8.11 -3.96
N GLU A 78 -4.52 9.06 -3.33
CA GLU A 78 -5.70 8.80 -2.51
C GLU A 78 -6.79 8.10 -3.34
N ASP A 79 -7.07 8.62 -4.54
CA ASP A 79 -8.00 7.99 -5.50
C ASP A 79 -7.53 6.58 -5.89
N ALA A 80 -6.26 6.42 -6.24
CA ALA A 80 -5.71 5.11 -6.63
C ALA A 80 -5.72 4.08 -5.48
N LEU A 81 -5.73 4.54 -4.22
CA LEU A 81 -5.88 3.70 -3.04
C LEU A 81 -7.35 3.30 -2.85
N TYR A 82 -8.30 4.23 -2.94
CA TYR A 82 -9.72 3.91 -2.86
C TYR A 82 -10.16 2.93 -3.95
N ASP A 83 -9.74 3.16 -5.20
CA ASP A 83 -10.02 2.26 -6.33
C ASP A 83 -9.46 0.85 -6.10
N SER A 84 -8.30 0.74 -5.44
CA SER A 84 -7.68 -0.55 -5.16
C SER A 84 -8.39 -1.35 -4.05
N ILE A 85 -9.15 -0.68 -3.18
CA ILE A 85 -9.94 -1.29 -2.11
C ILE A 85 -11.33 -1.69 -2.62
N ALA A 86 -11.84 -0.99 -3.64
CA ALA A 86 -13.12 -1.28 -4.27
C ALA A 86 -13.09 -2.50 -5.23
N MET A 87 -11.93 -3.13 -5.47
CA MET A 87 -11.67 -4.16 -6.51
C MET A 87 -11.14 -5.49 -5.94
#